data_AF-A0A5P0ZTN5-F1
#
_entry.id   AF-A0A5P0ZTN5-F1
#
_cell.length_a   1.000
_cell.length_b   1.000
_cell.length_c   1.000
_cell.angle_alpha   90.00
_cell.angle_beta   90.00
_cell.angle_gamma   90.00
#
_symmetry.space_group_name_H-M   'P 1'
#
loop_
_entity.id
_entity.type
_entity.pdbx_description
1 polymer ?
#
loop_
_entity_poly.entity_id
_entity_poly.type
_entity_poly.pdbx_seq_one_letter_code
_entity_poly.pdbx_strand_id
1 'polypeptide(L)'
;MRTAYGNATMLSLESWWLKMVKFDLRDLLIPRNLTLREFSEISGINYWTVVHMSQRTYKSIKITDVEKICEALDIMPNQLFGYESKREIASE
;
A
#
# COMPACT_ATOMS: atom_id res chain seq x y z
N MET A 1 -21.87 -11.04 30.82
CA MET A 1 -20.87 -11.75 29.99
C MET A 1 -20.54 -10.88 28.78
N ARG A 2 -19.26 -10.56 28.56
CA ARG A 2 -18.73 -9.89 27.35
C ARG A 2 -18.69 -10.87 26.18
N THR A 3 -19.12 -10.46 25.00
CA THR A 3 -18.41 -10.74 23.75
C THR A 3 -18.46 -9.48 22.90
N ALA A 4 -17.32 -9.19 22.29
CA ALA A 4 -16.93 -7.88 21.79
C ALA A 4 -17.67 -7.53 20.49
N TYR A 5 -18.62 -6.61 20.58
CA TYR A 5 -18.89 -5.67 19.49
C TYR A 5 -18.17 -4.36 19.82
N GLY A 6 -16.85 -4.46 19.98
CA GLY A 6 -15.97 -3.30 20.19
C GLY A 6 -15.57 -2.70 18.85
N ASN A 7 -16.04 -1.48 18.58
CA ASN A 7 -15.36 -0.49 17.74
C ASN A 7 -15.01 -0.88 16.29
N ALA A 8 -16.00 -1.17 15.44
CA ALA A 8 -15.79 -1.06 14.00
C ALA A 8 -17.05 -0.66 13.21
N THR A 9 -18.05 -0.06 13.87
CA THR A 9 -19.19 0.54 13.19
C THR A 9 -18.74 1.83 12.49
N MET A 10 -18.90 1.86 11.15
CA MET A 10 -18.74 2.97 10.21
C MET A 10 -17.37 3.17 9.53
N LEU A 11 -16.97 2.22 8.69
CA LEU A 11 -16.08 2.48 7.54
C LEU A 11 -16.76 2.20 6.17
N SER A 12 -18.07 1.92 6.13
CA SER A 12 -18.70 1.33 4.94
C SER A 12 -19.49 2.28 4.02
N LEU A 13 -19.49 3.61 4.24
CA LEU A 13 -20.25 4.55 3.38
C LEU A 13 -19.49 5.80 2.93
N GLU A 14 -18.32 6.11 3.48
CA GLU A 14 -17.50 7.27 3.07
C GLU A 14 -16.40 6.94 2.05
N SER A 15 -16.24 5.68 1.67
CA SER A 15 -15.11 5.23 0.83
C SER A 15 -15.28 5.48 -0.67
N TRP A 16 -16.42 6.05 -1.12
CA TRP A 16 -16.69 6.32 -2.54
C TRP A 16 -15.89 7.52 -3.12
N TRP A 17 -15.07 8.18 -2.30
CA TRP A 17 -14.29 9.37 -2.66
C TRP A 17 -12.78 9.14 -2.68
N LEU A 18 -12.31 7.96 -2.28
CA LEU A 18 -10.89 7.64 -2.22
C LEU A 18 -10.44 7.11 -3.58
N LYS A 19 -9.74 7.94 -4.34
CA LYS A 19 -9.03 7.47 -5.54
C LYS A 19 -7.69 6.94 -5.09
N MET A 20 -7.35 5.73 -5.51
CA MET A 20 -5.98 5.24 -5.38
C MET A 20 -5.10 6.07 -6.33
N VAL A 21 -4.22 6.90 -5.79
CA VAL A 21 -3.49 7.91 -6.57
C VAL A 21 -2.06 7.48 -6.88
N LYS A 22 -1.39 6.76 -5.98
CA LYS A 22 0.03 6.44 -6.17
C LYS A 22 0.44 5.16 -5.44
N PHE A 23 1.24 4.32 -6.10
CA PHE A 23 2.04 3.28 -5.47
C PHE A 23 3.51 3.64 -5.70
N ASP A 24 4.29 3.76 -4.62
CA ASP A 24 5.73 3.99 -4.71
C ASP A 24 6.49 3.15 -3.70
N LEU A 25 7.07 2.05 -4.18
CA LEU A 25 7.85 1.16 -3.34
C LEU A 25 9.11 1.85 -2.79
N ARG A 26 9.73 2.79 -3.51
CA ARG A 26 10.98 3.43 -3.06
C ARG A 26 10.74 4.34 -1.86
N ASP A 27 9.61 5.04 -1.86
CA ASP A 27 9.20 5.91 -0.74
C ASP A 27 9.05 5.11 0.57
N LEU A 28 8.71 3.81 0.48
CA LEU A 28 8.60 2.93 1.63
C LEU A 28 9.93 2.30 2.07
N LEU A 29 10.85 2.05 1.13
CA LEU A 29 12.13 1.40 1.40
C LEU A 29 13.21 2.36 1.89
N ILE A 30 13.26 3.59 1.38
CA ILE A 30 14.29 4.59 1.74
C ILE A 30 14.32 4.86 3.25
N PRO A 31 13.19 5.13 3.94
CA PRO A 31 13.20 5.37 5.38
C PRO A 31 13.63 4.14 6.21
N ARG A 32 13.51 2.94 5.64
CA ARG A 32 13.88 1.66 6.27
C ARG A 32 15.32 1.26 5.95
N ASN A 33 16.05 2.06 5.17
CA ASN A 33 17.39 1.75 4.68
C ASN A 33 17.48 0.38 3.98
N LEU A 34 16.42 0.01 3.25
CA LEU A 34 16.34 -1.25 2.52
C LEU A 34 16.68 -1.05 1.04
N THR A 35 17.54 -1.90 0.51
CA THR A 35 17.75 -2.03 -0.93
C THR A 35 16.63 -2.86 -1.57
N LEU A 36 16.48 -2.75 -2.90
CA LEU A 36 15.55 -3.58 -3.66
C LEU A 36 15.87 -5.07 -3.54
N ARG A 37 17.16 -5.41 -3.36
CA ARG A 37 17.62 -6.79 -3.23
C ARG A 37 17.22 -7.36 -1.87
N GLU A 38 17.52 -6.65 -0.79
CA GLU A 38 17.11 -7.06 0.56
C GLU A 38 15.59 -7.17 0.65
N PHE A 39 14.87 -6.20 0.07
CA PHE A 39 13.41 -6.28 0.03
C PHE A 39 12.89 -7.51 -0.72
N SER A 40 13.51 -7.87 -1.85
CA SER A 40 13.17 -9.09 -2.60
C SER A 40 13.38 -10.36 -1.76
N GLU A 41 14.46 -10.41 -0.99
CA GLU A 41 14.78 -11.54 -0.11
C GLU A 41 13.79 -11.64 1.07
N ILE A 42 13.43 -10.51 1.69
CA ILE A 42 12.50 -10.47 2.82
C ILE A 42 11.06 -10.77 2.39
N SER A 43 10.60 -10.17 1.28
CA SER A 43 9.22 -10.33 0.78
C SER A 43 8.98 -11.63 0.01
N GLY A 44 10.03 -12.32 -0.41
CA GLY A 44 9.93 -13.47 -1.31
C GLY A 44 9.36 -13.14 -2.70
N ILE A 45 9.34 -11.86 -3.06
CA ILE A 45 8.96 -11.39 -4.40
C ILE A 45 10.21 -11.42 -5.29
N ASN A 46 10.06 -11.86 -6.53
CA ASN A 46 11.17 -11.89 -7.48
C ASN A 46 11.80 -10.49 -7.64
N TYR A 47 13.14 -10.44 -7.64
CA TYR A 47 13.90 -9.20 -7.76
C TYR A 47 13.49 -8.35 -8.99
N TRP A 48 13.27 -8.97 -10.15
CA TRP A 48 12.83 -8.24 -11.34
C TRP A 48 11.45 -7.62 -11.17
N THR A 49 10.55 -8.31 -10.50
CA THR A 49 9.23 -7.78 -10.15
C THR A 49 9.37 -6.56 -9.23
N VAL A 50 10.22 -6.65 -8.20
CA VAL A 50 10.54 -5.52 -7.30
C VAL A 50 11.14 -4.34 -8.07
N VAL A 51 12.05 -4.59 -9.01
CA VAL A 51 12.64 -3.54 -9.87
C VAL A 51 11.56 -2.86 -10.70
N HIS A 52 10.69 -3.61 -11.38
CA HIS A 52 9.59 -3.03 -12.17
C HIS A 52 8.58 -2.25 -11.32
N MET A 53 8.30 -2.73 -10.10
CA MET A 53 7.50 -2.00 -9.12
C MET A 53 8.17 -0.67 -8.73
N SER A 54 9.48 -0.66 -8.47
CA SER A 54 10.23 0.53 -8.11
C SER A 54 10.33 1.56 -9.25
N GLN A 55 10.31 1.10 -10.50
CA GLN A 55 10.34 1.94 -11.70
C GLN A 55 8.95 2.43 -12.13
N ARG A 56 7.89 2.01 -11.41
CA ARG A 56 6.49 2.33 -11.72
C ARG A 56 6.05 1.91 -13.13
N THR A 57 6.74 0.94 -13.73
CA THR A 57 6.39 0.40 -15.06
C THR A 57 5.30 -0.67 -14.99
N TYR A 58 4.90 -1.05 -13.77
CA TYR A 58 3.93 -2.11 -13.50
C TYR A 58 2.50 -1.57 -13.63
N LYS A 59 1.73 -2.10 -14.58
CA LYS A 59 0.35 -1.65 -14.85
C LYS A 59 -0.67 -2.19 -13.83
N SER A 60 -0.42 -3.36 -13.27
CA SER A 60 -1.32 -4.03 -12.32
C SER A 60 -0.52 -4.88 -11.36
N ILE A 61 -0.87 -4.86 -10.07
CA ILE A 61 -0.23 -5.66 -9.04
C ILE A 61 -1.18 -6.78 -8.59
N LYS A 62 -0.66 -7.97 -8.33
CA LYS A 62 -1.45 -9.08 -7.80
C LYS A 62 -1.71 -8.86 -6.31
N ILE A 63 -2.88 -9.25 -5.83
CA ILE A 63 -3.22 -9.13 -4.41
C ILE A 63 -2.26 -9.91 -3.51
N THR A 64 -1.78 -11.07 -3.98
CA THR A 64 -0.77 -11.86 -3.28
C THR A 64 0.56 -11.14 -3.11
N ASP A 65 0.93 -10.30 -4.09
CA ASP A 65 2.16 -9.50 -3.99
C ASP A 65 1.95 -8.32 -3.05
N VAL A 66 0.75 -7.73 -3.02
CA VAL A 66 0.35 -6.71 -2.05
C VAL A 66 0.45 -7.24 -0.62
N GLU A 67 -0.09 -8.43 -0.36
CA GLU A 67 -0.03 -9.08 0.96
C GLU A 67 1.42 -9.29 1.40
N LYS A 68 2.26 -9.83 0.52
CA LYS A 68 3.70 -10.01 0.79
C LYS A 68 4.43 -8.71 1.08
N ILE A 69 4.12 -7.64 0.35
CA ILE A 69 4.72 -6.32 0.62
C ILE A 69 4.29 -5.81 1.99
N CYS A 70 3.00 -5.93 2.31
CA CYS A 70 2.43 -5.51 3.58
C CYS A 70 3.07 -6.26 4.76
N GLU A 71 3.19 -7.58 4.66
CA GLU A 71 3.86 -8.42 5.66
C GLU A 71 5.35 -8.06 5.80
N ALA A 72 6.07 -7.91 4.69
CA ALA A 72 7.50 -7.63 4.71
C ALA A 72 7.86 -6.26 5.29
N LEU A 73 6.98 -5.27 5.17
CA LEU A 73 7.22 -3.90 5.62
C LEU A 73 6.49 -3.53 6.91
N ASP A 74 5.71 -4.46 7.45
CA ASP A 74 4.80 -4.29 8.58
C ASP A 74 3.87 -3.07 8.38
N ILE A 75 3.17 -3.05 7.25
CA ILE A 75 2.25 -1.98 6.86
C ILE A 75 0.90 -2.54 6.43
N MET A 76 -0.11 -1.68 6.46
CA MET A 76 -1.43 -2.01 5.93
C MET A 76 -1.56 -1.60 4.46
N PRO A 77 -2.45 -2.26 3.67
CA PRO A 77 -2.67 -1.90 2.26
C PRO A 77 -3.02 -0.42 2.06
N ASN A 78 -3.70 0.19 3.02
CA ASN A 78 -4.04 1.61 2.98
C ASN A 78 -2.83 2.56 3.06
N GLN A 79 -1.70 2.08 3.60
CA GLN A 79 -0.43 2.80 3.66
C GLN A 79 0.44 2.51 2.44
N LEU A 80 0.28 1.32 1.84
CA LEU A 80 0.98 0.93 0.61
C LEU A 80 0.50 1.73 -0.60
N PHE A 81 -0.82 1.93 -0.66
CA PHE A 81 -1.44 2.72 -1.71
C PHE A 81 -1.73 4.12 -1.17
N GLY A 82 -1.21 5.16 -1.82
CA GLY A 82 -1.60 6.53 -1.53
C GLY A 82 -3.05 6.73 -1.95
N TYR A 83 -3.91 7.08 -0.99
CA TYR A 83 -5.27 7.51 -1.25
C TYR A 83 -5.33 9.02 -1.10
N GLU A 84 -5.73 9.73 -2.16
CA GLU A 84 -6.12 11.13 -2.01
C GLU A 84 -7.61 11.20 -1.78
N SER A 85 -7.99 12.04 -0.81
CA SER A 85 -9.37 12.48 -0.69
C SER A 85 -9.69 13.32 -1.92
N LYS A 86 -10.82 13.04 -2.61
CA LYS A 86 -11.31 13.88 -3.71
C LYS A 86 -11.65 15.34 -3.33
N ARG A 87 -11.42 15.77 -2.09
CA ARG A 87 -11.69 17.13 -1.62
C ARG A 87 -10.44 17.99 -1.73
N GLU A 88 -10.30 18.61 -2.90
CA GLU A 88 -9.63 19.90 -3.23
C GLU A 88 -9.50 19.85 -4.77
N ILE A 89 -10.11 20.70 -5.60
CA ILE A 89 -10.13 22.17 -5.60
C ILE A 89 -11.46 22.63 -6.25
N ALA A 90 -12.29 23.34 -5.50
CA ALA A 90 -13.31 24.25 -6.03
C ALA A 90 -13.25 25.52 -5.18
N SER A 91 -12.23 26.32 -5.45
CA SER A 91 -12.15 27.70 -5.01
C SER A 91 -11.51 28.50 -6.15
N GLU A 92 -12.32 28.73 -7.19
CA GLU A 92 -12.23 29.89 -8.06
C GLU A 92 -13.46 30.76 -7.78
#